data_AF-Q1INW3-F1
#
_entry.id   AF-Q1INW3-F1
#
_cell.length_a   1.000
_cell.length_b   1.000
_cell.length_c   1.000
_cell.angle_alpha   90.00
_cell.angle_beta   90.00
_cell.angle_gamma   90.00
#
_symmetry.space_group_name_H-M   'P 1'
#
loop_
_entity.id
_entity.type
_entity.pdbx_description
1 polymer ?
#
loop_
_entity_poly.entity_id
_entity_poly.type
_entity_poly.pdbx_seq_one_letter_code
_entity_poly.pdbx_strand_id
1 'polypeptide(L)'
;MDVLDRAIADAVLGIDTLWGGDVMNPSGTGRFIADSWFSDEPLPAAYTTASAARMRESGGVGGKPIDREAVEAYLRDVNLPGAIEAVRSGAATIGGLRGKYLAGLATSLEVMWDLAMELLGKGPAVPYARCVQASSAIDPEPSQPESKRERVAELLAAAGYSPSGGRDALLLAVDAWRKARNSPMASVKSLGAAVIAQFDNLTAANALRFLPKELHNVPRANIEFLSIKDAWFSGSMNYVGRARNADGSPKYEATYEINASLQISFPEFQQLVSHEVVPGHVTTFAYLQNLYHRGQAGFEATVLTMNTRAAALFEGIANNAILIAHGVTEVEQLPDEDMQIGVLLALLQDDAKNQSSYLTWGEQRNQTEVANTLRREFLVSEERGDKLSGAWGQHPLLGRMYLPAYRAGTDKVAKLRREHSPEKVLPAIYGCRGLVDVETVNEVLAQENQQ
;
A
#
# COMPACT_ATOMS: atom_id res chain seq x y z
N MET A 1 23.80 10.85 8.14
CA MET A 1 23.19 11.11 6.82
C MET A 1 24.20 11.69 5.83
N ASP A 2 24.37 11.07 4.66
CA ASP A 2 25.19 11.63 3.56
C ASP A 2 24.44 12.72 2.77
N VAL A 3 24.91 13.12 1.57
CA VAL A 3 24.23 14.15 0.75
C VAL A 3 22.98 13.60 0.07
N LEU A 4 23.03 12.36 -0.44
CA LEU A 4 21.91 11.74 -1.15
C LEU A 4 20.79 11.38 -0.18
N ASP A 5 21.13 10.82 0.98
CA ASP A 5 20.17 10.52 2.03
C ASP A 5 19.40 11.79 2.48
N ARG A 6 20.10 12.93 2.55
CA ARG A 6 19.46 14.24 2.86
C ARG A 6 18.51 14.68 1.78
N ALA A 7 18.90 14.54 0.51
CA ALA A 7 18.03 14.83 -0.62
C ALA A 7 16.77 13.94 -0.61
N ILE A 8 16.91 12.64 -0.29
CA ILE A 8 15.79 11.71 -0.17
C ILE A 8 14.85 12.17 0.96
N ALA A 9 15.40 12.48 2.14
CA ALA A 9 14.64 12.98 3.28
C ALA A 9 13.88 14.27 2.96
N ASP A 10 14.57 15.28 2.43
CA ASP A 10 13.99 16.58 2.06
C ASP A 10 12.89 16.43 0.99
N ALA A 11 13.12 15.58 -0.03
CA ALA A 11 12.15 15.39 -1.10
C ALA A 11 10.90 14.64 -0.62
N VAL A 12 11.07 13.51 0.08
CA VAL A 12 9.94 12.67 0.50
C VAL A 12 9.10 13.38 1.58
N LEU A 13 9.72 13.81 2.69
CA LEU A 13 8.98 14.48 3.76
C LEU A 13 8.51 15.88 3.34
N GLY A 14 9.22 16.50 2.40
CA GLY A 14 8.82 17.79 1.89
C GLY A 14 7.56 17.72 1.05
N ILE A 15 7.42 16.70 0.21
CA ILE A 15 6.20 16.40 -0.55
C ILE A 15 5.08 15.93 0.39
N ASP A 16 5.37 15.04 1.34
CA ASP A 16 4.42 14.62 2.37
C ASP A 16 3.81 15.83 3.10
N THR A 17 4.66 16.72 3.61
CA THR A 17 4.26 17.96 4.30
C THR A 17 3.44 18.88 3.39
N LEU A 18 3.79 19.02 2.09
CA LEU A 18 3.00 19.81 1.14
C LEU A 18 1.56 19.29 1.01
N TRP A 19 1.37 17.99 1.13
CA TRP A 19 0.06 17.35 1.11
C TRP A 19 -0.60 17.26 2.49
N GLY A 20 0.00 17.88 3.51
CA GLY A 20 -0.52 17.89 4.89
C GLY A 20 -0.14 16.67 5.71
N GLY A 21 0.72 15.81 5.18
CA GLY A 21 1.21 14.61 5.85
C GLY A 21 2.12 14.93 7.04
N ASP A 22 1.96 14.13 8.07
CA ASP A 22 2.71 14.16 9.31
C ASP A 22 3.25 12.75 9.62
N VAL A 23 4.45 12.45 9.10
CA VAL A 23 5.13 11.17 9.33
C VAL A 23 5.34 10.82 10.81
N MET A 24 5.35 11.82 11.69
CA MET A 24 5.54 11.61 13.14
C MET A 24 4.21 11.45 13.89
N ASN A 25 3.08 11.57 13.20
CA ASN A 25 1.78 11.35 13.80
C ASN A 25 1.68 9.90 14.31
N PRO A 26 1.23 9.69 15.56
CA PRO A 26 1.04 8.35 16.09
C PRO A 26 -0.14 7.61 15.43
N SER A 27 -1.03 8.32 14.75
CA SER A 27 -2.21 7.80 14.08
C SER A 27 -2.08 7.89 12.55
N GLY A 28 -2.72 6.96 11.87
CA GLY A 28 -2.85 6.96 10.41
C GLY A 28 -3.65 8.15 9.89
N THR A 29 -4.34 8.90 10.75
CA THR A 29 -5.04 10.13 10.37
C THR A 29 -4.11 11.24 9.89
N GLY A 30 -2.85 11.24 10.34
CA GLY A 30 -1.85 12.23 9.94
C GLY A 30 -0.88 11.73 8.87
N ARG A 31 -0.72 10.42 8.68
CA ARG A 31 0.19 9.85 7.70
C ARG A 31 -0.47 9.81 6.33
N PHE A 32 0.26 10.23 5.29
CA PHE A 32 -0.35 10.40 3.98
C PHE A 32 0.50 9.93 2.79
N ILE A 33 1.73 10.40 2.68
CA ILE A 33 2.68 9.95 1.65
C ILE A 33 3.82 9.20 2.33
N ALA A 34 4.46 9.80 3.34
CA ALA A 34 5.48 9.12 4.12
C ALA A 34 4.82 8.29 5.23
N ASP A 35 4.98 6.97 5.14
CA ASP A 35 4.35 6.02 6.05
C ASP A 35 5.21 5.71 7.27
N SER A 36 6.53 5.93 7.17
CA SER A 36 7.47 5.66 8.26
C SER A 36 8.65 6.62 8.28
N TRP A 37 9.27 6.74 9.46
CA TRP A 37 10.57 7.38 9.67
C TRP A 37 11.30 6.66 10.83
N PHE A 38 12.13 5.68 10.49
CA PHE A 38 12.83 4.86 11.49
C PHE A 38 14.36 4.85 11.39
N SER A 39 14.95 5.81 10.67
CA SER A 39 16.40 5.94 10.48
C SER A 39 17.18 6.37 11.72
N ASP A 40 16.51 6.89 12.76
CA ASP A 40 17.10 7.64 13.89
C ASP A 40 17.81 8.95 13.52
N GLU A 41 17.84 9.29 12.23
CA GLU A 41 18.42 10.55 11.77
C GLU A 41 17.51 11.74 12.11
N PRO A 42 18.07 12.95 12.28
CA PRO A 42 17.28 14.16 12.46
C PRO A 42 16.33 14.38 11.29
N LEU A 43 15.12 14.85 11.60
CA LEU A 43 14.14 15.22 10.58
C LEU A 43 14.67 16.41 9.74
N PRO A 44 14.44 16.40 8.42
CA PRO A 44 14.91 17.43 7.49
C PRO A 44 14.29 18.81 7.77
N ALA A 45 14.91 19.85 7.19
CA ALA A 45 14.36 21.21 7.23
C ALA A 45 12.96 21.26 6.58
N ALA A 46 12.75 20.48 5.51
CA ALA A 46 11.47 20.34 4.85
C ALA A 46 10.31 19.92 5.78
N TYR A 47 10.62 19.32 6.94
CA TYR A 47 9.63 18.92 7.93
C TYR A 47 9.64 19.82 9.20
N THR A 48 10.79 20.40 9.56
CA THR A 48 10.99 21.02 10.89
C THR A 48 10.80 22.54 10.95
N THR A 49 10.72 23.24 9.81
CA THR A 49 10.50 24.69 9.80
C THR A 49 9.11 25.07 10.35
N ALA A 50 8.97 26.33 10.79
CA ALA A 50 7.69 26.84 11.27
C ALA A 50 6.61 26.82 10.16
N SER A 51 6.99 27.09 8.91
CA SER A 51 6.10 26.99 7.76
C SER A 51 5.67 25.54 7.47
N ALA A 52 6.58 24.56 7.62
CA ALA A 52 6.25 23.14 7.52
C ALA A 52 5.23 22.70 8.58
N ALA A 53 5.41 23.13 9.84
CA ALA A 53 4.45 22.85 10.91
C ALA A 53 3.05 23.41 10.59
N ARG A 54 2.96 24.69 10.19
CA ARG A 54 1.69 25.31 9.77
C ARG A 54 1.07 24.58 8.57
N MET A 55 1.90 24.07 7.64
CA MET A 55 1.43 23.34 6.47
C MET A 55 0.77 22.01 6.85
N ARG A 56 1.32 21.27 7.82
CA ARG A 56 0.69 20.05 8.35
C ARG A 56 -0.59 20.37 9.11
N GLU A 57 -0.57 21.38 9.97
CA GLU A 57 -1.75 21.81 10.74
C GLU A 57 -2.93 22.24 9.85
N SER A 58 -2.66 22.79 8.66
CA SER A 58 -3.69 23.21 7.70
C SER A 58 -4.22 22.08 6.81
N GLY A 59 -3.65 20.87 6.88
CA GLY A 59 -3.97 19.76 5.99
C GLY A 59 -3.39 19.91 4.57
N GLY A 60 -2.41 20.81 4.42
CA GLY A 60 -1.69 21.05 3.18
C GLY A 60 -2.57 21.43 1.98
N VAL A 61 -2.13 21.05 0.78
CA VAL A 61 -2.92 21.28 -0.45
C VAL A 61 -4.19 20.43 -0.54
N GLY A 62 -4.34 19.42 0.34
CA GLY A 62 -5.56 18.64 0.50
C GLY A 62 -6.61 19.29 1.41
N GLY A 63 -6.24 20.36 2.12
CA GLY A 63 -7.11 21.08 3.05
C GLY A 63 -8.34 21.70 2.36
N LYS A 64 -9.47 21.74 3.09
CA LYS A 64 -10.74 22.30 2.60
C LYS A 64 -11.27 23.35 3.58
N PRO A 65 -11.09 24.66 3.32
CA PRO A 65 -10.37 25.28 2.18
C PRO A 65 -8.85 25.17 2.31
N ILE A 66 -8.13 25.39 1.20
CA ILE A 66 -6.65 25.42 1.17
C ILE A 66 -6.16 26.73 1.81
N ASP A 67 -5.29 26.64 2.83
CA ASP A 67 -4.57 27.81 3.38
C ASP A 67 -3.44 28.23 2.43
N ARG A 68 -3.76 29.13 1.50
CA ARG A 68 -2.80 29.62 0.51
C ARG A 68 -1.60 30.34 1.13
N GLU A 69 -1.77 31.01 2.26
CA GLU A 69 -0.66 31.73 2.90
C GLU A 69 0.35 30.74 3.50
N ALA A 70 -0.13 29.67 4.15
CA ALA A 70 0.72 28.59 4.63
C ALA A 70 1.49 27.94 3.47
N VAL A 71 0.81 27.67 2.35
CA VAL A 71 1.44 27.12 1.14
C VAL A 71 2.55 28.04 0.63
N GLU A 72 2.28 29.33 0.41
CA GLU A 72 3.30 30.26 -0.09
C GLU A 72 4.50 30.39 0.87
N ALA A 73 4.25 30.42 2.18
CA ALA A 73 5.32 30.48 3.16
C ALA A 73 6.20 29.22 3.09
N TYR A 74 5.60 28.05 3.03
CA TYR A 74 6.31 26.78 2.93
C TYR A 74 7.14 26.67 1.64
N LEU A 75 6.56 27.05 0.49
CA LEU A 75 7.25 27.02 -0.80
C LEU A 75 8.38 28.06 -0.93
N ARG A 76 8.39 29.11 -0.09
CA ARG A 76 9.54 30.03 0.01
C ARG A 76 10.69 29.44 0.83
N ASP A 77 10.35 28.69 1.88
CA ASP A 77 11.34 28.15 2.82
C ASP A 77 11.97 26.84 2.33
N VAL A 78 11.25 26.07 1.51
CA VAL A 78 11.64 24.71 1.11
C VAL A 78 11.65 24.56 -0.42
N ASN A 79 12.83 24.24 -0.97
CA ASN A 79 13.01 24.00 -2.40
C ASN A 79 12.74 22.53 -2.79
N LEU A 80 11.46 22.17 -2.90
CA LEU A 80 11.05 20.81 -3.28
C LEU A 80 11.54 20.38 -4.67
N PRO A 81 11.43 21.20 -5.75
CA PRO A 81 11.97 20.83 -7.05
C PRO A 81 13.48 20.54 -7.01
N GLY A 82 14.24 21.35 -6.26
CA GLY A 82 15.67 21.14 -6.08
C GLY A 82 16.00 19.84 -5.33
N ALA A 83 15.22 19.49 -4.29
CA ALA A 83 15.39 18.23 -3.57
C ALA A 83 15.09 17.01 -4.46
N ILE A 84 14.00 17.05 -5.22
CA ILE A 84 13.63 15.99 -6.18
C ILE A 84 14.71 15.81 -7.24
N GLU A 85 15.23 16.91 -7.80
CA GLU A 85 16.31 16.85 -8.79
C GLU A 85 17.61 16.33 -8.18
N ALA A 86 17.92 16.66 -6.93
CA ALA A 86 19.07 16.09 -6.23
C ALA A 86 18.95 14.57 -6.04
N VAL A 87 17.75 14.04 -5.75
CA VAL A 87 17.50 12.59 -5.73
C VAL A 87 17.75 11.99 -7.13
N ARG A 88 17.23 12.61 -8.18
CA ARG A 88 17.41 12.12 -9.58
C ARG A 88 18.86 12.14 -10.03
N SER A 89 19.57 13.22 -9.77
CA SER A 89 21.00 13.36 -10.09
C SER A 89 21.86 12.39 -9.26
N GLY A 90 21.55 12.21 -7.98
CA GLY A 90 22.22 11.22 -7.12
C GLY A 90 21.98 9.79 -7.57
N ALA A 91 20.73 9.46 -7.96
CA ALA A 91 20.35 8.19 -8.55
C ALA A 91 21.15 7.85 -9.81
N ALA A 92 21.30 8.81 -10.72
CA ALA A 92 22.13 8.66 -11.92
C ALA A 92 23.61 8.44 -11.57
N THR A 93 24.11 9.13 -10.54
CA THR A 93 25.51 9.05 -10.11
C THR A 93 25.85 7.68 -9.51
N ILE A 94 25.00 7.15 -8.63
CA ILE A 94 25.26 5.85 -8.00
C ILE A 94 25.02 4.67 -8.95
N GLY A 95 24.11 4.85 -9.93
CA GLY A 95 23.73 3.80 -10.88
C GLY A 95 23.23 2.52 -10.22
N GLY A 96 23.26 1.42 -10.99
CA GLY A 96 22.83 0.10 -10.52
C GLY A 96 21.36 0.03 -10.12
N LEU A 97 21.02 -1.00 -9.35
CA LEU A 97 19.65 -1.25 -8.91
C LEU A 97 19.10 -0.12 -8.03
N ARG A 98 19.89 0.33 -7.03
CA ARG A 98 19.52 1.43 -6.13
C ARG A 98 19.28 2.73 -6.90
N GLY A 99 20.13 3.05 -7.88
CA GLY A 99 19.94 4.22 -8.74
C GLY A 99 18.63 4.17 -9.51
N LYS A 100 18.28 3.02 -10.10
CA LYS A 100 17.00 2.87 -10.81
C LYS A 100 15.78 3.01 -9.90
N TYR A 101 15.82 2.41 -8.71
CA TYR A 101 14.80 2.58 -7.69
C TYR A 101 14.59 4.06 -7.34
N LEU A 102 15.68 4.77 -7.04
CA LEU A 102 15.61 6.20 -6.68
C LEU A 102 15.15 7.09 -7.83
N ALA A 103 15.48 6.76 -9.08
CA ALA A 103 14.95 7.45 -10.25
C ALA A 103 13.43 7.26 -10.40
N GLY A 104 12.93 6.06 -10.10
CA GLY A 104 11.49 5.78 -10.01
C GLY A 104 10.82 6.61 -8.91
N LEU A 105 11.42 6.63 -7.71
CA LEU A 105 10.94 7.45 -6.59
C LEU A 105 10.88 8.95 -6.94
N ALA A 106 11.95 9.52 -7.51
CA ALA A 106 12.00 10.91 -7.94
C ALA A 106 10.89 11.23 -8.97
N THR A 107 10.62 10.30 -9.89
CA THR A 107 9.53 10.45 -10.87
C THR A 107 8.15 10.46 -10.21
N SER A 108 7.91 9.57 -9.23
CA SER A 108 6.66 9.61 -8.48
C SER A 108 6.50 10.94 -7.73
N LEU A 109 7.55 11.40 -7.00
CA LEU A 109 7.51 12.65 -6.23
C LEU A 109 7.29 13.89 -7.10
N GLU A 110 7.89 13.95 -8.29
CA GLU A 110 7.68 15.02 -9.26
C GLU A 110 6.20 15.10 -9.70
N VAL A 111 5.54 13.96 -9.94
CA VAL A 111 4.12 13.97 -10.28
C VAL A 111 3.26 14.43 -9.10
N MET A 112 3.60 14.07 -7.86
CA MET A 112 2.90 14.57 -6.67
C MET A 112 3.06 16.08 -6.49
N TRP A 113 4.24 16.61 -6.81
CA TRP A 113 4.49 18.06 -6.86
C TRP A 113 3.62 18.73 -7.93
N ASP A 114 3.60 18.20 -9.14
CA ASP A 114 2.83 18.78 -10.24
C ASP A 114 1.32 18.76 -9.95
N LEU A 115 0.82 17.69 -9.32
CA LEU A 115 -0.57 17.60 -8.85
C LEU A 115 -0.87 18.67 -7.80
N ALA A 116 0.06 18.96 -6.89
CA ALA A 116 -0.10 20.04 -5.93
C ALA A 116 -0.15 21.41 -6.65
N MET A 117 0.69 21.62 -7.66
CA MET A 117 0.70 22.86 -8.45
C MET A 117 -0.56 23.03 -9.29
N GLU A 118 -1.11 21.95 -9.86
CA GLU A 118 -2.42 21.92 -10.53
C GLU A 118 -3.52 22.43 -9.57
N LEU A 119 -3.62 21.87 -8.36
CA LEU A 119 -4.64 22.25 -7.38
C LEU A 119 -4.55 23.72 -6.95
N LEU A 120 -3.33 24.26 -6.90
CA LEU A 120 -3.10 25.67 -6.56
C LEU A 120 -3.43 26.63 -7.71
N GLY A 121 -3.64 26.11 -8.93
CA GLY A 121 -3.78 26.90 -10.16
C GLY A 121 -2.46 27.49 -10.66
N LYS A 122 -1.33 26.88 -10.26
CA LYS A 122 0.04 27.34 -10.57
C LYS A 122 0.74 26.48 -11.63
N GLY A 123 0.20 25.30 -11.93
CA GLY A 123 0.71 24.38 -12.94
C GLY A 123 -0.35 23.99 -13.96
N PRO A 124 0.05 23.37 -15.09
CA PRO A 124 -0.90 22.77 -16.03
C PRO A 124 -1.63 21.58 -15.39
N ALA A 125 -2.74 21.17 -16.01
CA ALA A 125 -3.38 19.91 -15.65
C ALA A 125 -2.43 18.73 -15.91
N VAL A 126 -2.29 17.85 -14.92
CA VAL A 126 -1.46 16.66 -14.97
C VAL A 126 -2.24 15.53 -15.65
N PRO A 127 -1.75 14.97 -16.77
CA PRO A 127 -2.44 13.88 -17.45
C PRO A 127 -2.64 12.66 -16.54
N TYR A 128 -3.84 12.07 -16.58
CA TYR A 128 -4.17 10.88 -15.80
C TYR A 128 -3.17 9.73 -16.04
N ALA A 129 -2.83 9.45 -17.30
CA ALA A 129 -1.88 8.40 -17.66
C ALA A 129 -0.50 8.59 -16.99
N ARG A 130 -0.02 9.83 -16.90
CA ARG A 130 1.26 10.13 -16.23
C ARG A 130 1.20 9.80 -14.74
N CYS A 131 0.06 10.03 -14.09
CA CYS A 131 -0.14 9.68 -12.68
C CYS A 131 -0.09 8.17 -12.43
N VAL A 132 -0.77 7.40 -13.28
CA VAL A 132 -0.78 5.94 -13.20
C VAL A 132 0.61 5.37 -13.46
N GLN A 133 1.26 5.78 -14.55
CA GLN A 133 2.61 5.30 -14.91
C GLN A 133 3.66 5.60 -13.83
N ALA A 134 3.60 6.78 -13.22
CA ALA A 134 4.56 7.19 -12.21
C ALA A 134 4.47 6.39 -10.91
N SER A 135 3.30 5.81 -10.60
CA SER A 135 3.06 5.02 -9.39
C SER A 135 3.07 3.52 -9.63
N SER A 136 2.76 3.06 -10.84
CA SER A 136 2.56 1.63 -11.15
C SER A 136 3.45 1.06 -12.25
N ALA A 137 4.18 1.92 -12.98
CA ALA A 137 4.99 1.55 -14.15
C ALA A 137 4.20 0.86 -15.29
N ILE A 138 2.87 1.01 -15.32
CA ILE A 138 2.00 0.54 -16.39
C ILE A 138 1.09 1.66 -16.91
N ASP A 139 0.52 1.45 -18.09
CA ASP A 139 -0.50 2.33 -18.66
C ASP A 139 -1.85 2.17 -17.94
N PRO A 140 -2.68 3.22 -17.89
CA PRO A 140 -4.03 3.11 -17.36
C PRO A 140 -4.90 2.22 -18.25
N GLU A 141 -5.57 1.24 -17.64
CA GLU A 141 -6.51 0.35 -18.32
C GLU A 141 -7.69 -0.02 -17.40
N PRO A 142 -8.87 -0.32 -17.95
CA PRO A 142 -9.98 -0.82 -17.16
C PRO A 142 -9.66 -2.18 -16.53
N SER A 143 -10.36 -2.51 -15.44
CA SER A 143 -10.25 -3.82 -14.79
C SER A 143 -11.16 -4.86 -15.43
N GLN A 144 -10.74 -6.12 -15.41
CA GLN A 144 -11.45 -7.27 -15.96
C GLN A 144 -11.84 -8.24 -14.83
N PRO A 145 -13.00 -8.05 -14.18
CA PRO A 145 -13.42 -8.82 -13.00
C PRO A 145 -14.06 -10.17 -13.33
N GLU A 146 -14.29 -10.48 -14.61
CA GLU A 146 -15.20 -11.54 -15.06
C GLU A 146 -14.87 -12.90 -14.46
N SER A 147 -13.62 -13.36 -14.59
CA SER A 147 -13.21 -14.69 -14.12
C SER A 147 -13.29 -14.82 -12.60
N LYS A 148 -12.85 -13.79 -11.86
CA LYS A 148 -12.94 -13.77 -10.39
C LYS A 148 -14.40 -13.81 -9.93
N ARG A 149 -15.28 -13.06 -10.61
CA ARG A 149 -16.70 -13.01 -10.32
C ARG A 149 -17.41 -14.33 -10.62
N GLU A 150 -17.08 -14.97 -11.74
CA GLU A 150 -17.58 -16.31 -12.09
C GLU A 150 -17.17 -17.33 -11.03
N ARG A 151 -15.91 -17.30 -10.60
CA ARG A 151 -15.42 -18.18 -9.54
C ARG A 151 -16.13 -17.96 -8.20
N VAL A 152 -16.39 -16.70 -7.81
CA VAL A 152 -17.20 -16.39 -6.62
C VAL A 152 -18.62 -16.96 -6.75
N ALA A 153 -19.24 -16.85 -7.93
CA ALA A 153 -20.57 -17.39 -8.16
C ALA A 153 -20.61 -18.92 -8.02
N GLU A 154 -19.61 -19.63 -8.56
CA GLU A 154 -19.48 -21.08 -8.42
C GLU A 154 -19.37 -21.52 -6.95
N LEU A 155 -18.48 -20.87 -6.19
CA LEU A 155 -18.24 -21.17 -4.78
C LEU A 155 -19.48 -20.87 -3.92
N LEU A 156 -20.17 -19.77 -4.20
CA LEU A 156 -21.43 -19.43 -3.52
C LEU A 156 -22.55 -20.43 -3.82
N ALA A 157 -22.65 -20.91 -5.07
CA ALA A 157 -23.61 -21.94 -5.44
C ALA A 157 -23.33 -23.26 -4.72
N ALA A 158 -22.06 -23.67 -4.63
CA ALA A 158 -21.63 -24.84 -3.86
C ALA A 158 -21.96 -24.71 -2.36
N ALA A 159 -21.84 -23.50 -1.81
CA ALA A 159 -22.22 -23.16 -0.45
C ALA A 159 -23.74 -23.00 -0.22
N GLY A 160 -24.58 -23.30 -1.23
CA GLY A 160 -26.04 -23.29 -1.13
C GLY A 160 -26.71 -21.93 -1.31
N TYR A 161 -25.97 -20.90 -1.74
CA TYR A 161 -26.56 -19.63 -2.15
C TYR A 161 -27.09 -19.73 -3.59
N SER A 162 -28.01 -18.84 -3.99
CA SER A 162 -28.61 -18.84 -5.33
C SER A 162 -28.15 -17.65 -6.17
N PRO A 163 -26.93 -17.66 -6.73
CA PRO A 163 -26.42 -16.54 -7.54
C PRO A 163 -26.96 -16.53 -8.99
N SER A 164 -27.74 -17.52 -9.41
CA SER A 164 -28.12 -17.80 -10.80
C SER A 164 -29.16 -16.86 -11.45
N GLY A 165 -29.33 -15.65 -10.93
CA GLY A 165 -30.28 -14.63 -11.43
C GLY A 165 -29.60 -13.44 -12.14
N GLY A 166 -28.33 -13.56 -12.52
CA GLY A 166 -27.54 -12.47 -13.10
C GLY A 166 -26.80 -11.65 -12.03
N ARG A 167 -26.26 -10.48 -12.42
CA ARG A 167 -25.33 -9.69 -11.59
C ARG A 167 -25.94 -9.27 -10.25
N ASP A 168 -27.20 -8.88 -10.25
CA ASP A 168 -27.87 -8.39 -9.04
C ASP A 168 -28.14 -9.54 -8.06
N ALA A 169 -28.47 -10.74 -8.56
CA ALA A 169 -28.62 -11.94 -7.73
C ALA A 169 -27.30 -12.39 -7.11
N LEU A 170 -26.20 -12.30 -7.86
CA LEU A 170 -24.86 -12.58 -7.33
C LEU A 170 -24.48 -11.59 -6.22
N LEU A 171 -24.72 -10.28 -6.43
CA LEU A 171 -24.45 -9.28 -5.41
C LEU A 171 -25.25 -9.54 -4.12
N LEU A 172 -26.53 -9.88 -4.24
CA LEU A 172 -27.37 -10.27 -3.10
C LEU A 172 -26.85 -11.54 -2.40
N ALA A 173 -26.36 -12.52 -3.15
CA ALA A 173 -25.76 -13.73 -2.60
C ALA A 173 -24.47 -13.43 -1.82
N VAL A 174 -23.61 -12.55 -2.34
CA VAL A 174 -22.39 -12.08 -1.66
C VAL A 174 -22.75 -11.34 -0.37
N ASP A 175 -23.72 -10.42 -0.40
CA ASP A 175 -24.14 -9.67 0.79
C ASP A 175 -24.74 -10.60 1.85
N ALA A 176 -25.52 -11.60 1.44
CA ALA A 176 -26.02 -12.63 2.35
C ALA A 176 -24.90 -13.51 2.92
N TRP A 177 -23.90 -13.88 2.11
CA TRP A 177 -22.72 -14.64 2.55
C TRP A 177 -21.88 -13.87 3.56
N ARG A 178 -21.61 -12.58 3.31
CA ARG A 178 -20.91 -11.69 4.24
C ARG A 178 -21.63 -11.58 5.58
N LYS A 179 -22.95 -11.35 5.53
CA LYS A 179 -23.80 -11.22 6.72
C LYS A 179 -23.79 -12.49 7.58
N ALA A 180 -23.84 -13.67 6.97
CA ALA A 180 -23.80 -14.95 7.68
C ALA A 180 -22.47 -15.22 8.39
N ARG A 181 -21.38 -14.57 7.95
CA ARG A 181 -20.01 -14.77 8.44
C ARG A 181 -19.43 -13.54 9.14
N ASN A 182 -20.27 -12.61 9.54
CA ASN A 182 -19.83 -11.35 10.13
C ASN A 182 -19.01 -11.59 11.40
N SER A 183 -17.82 -10.99 11.46
CA SER A 183 -16.96 -11.01 12.64
C SER A 183 -17.34 -9.86 13.58
N PRO A 184 -17.82 -10.12 14.82
CA PRO A 184 -18.15 -9.05 15.75
C PRO A 184 -16.89 -8.28 16.17
N MET A 185 -16.95 -6.95 16.08
CA MET A 185 -15.82 -6.07 16.47
C MET A 185 -15.35 -6.29 17.91
N ALA A 186 -16.25 -6.68 18.82
CA ALA A 186 -15.90 -7.03 20.20
C ALA A 186 -14.90 -8.20 20.31
N SER A 187 -14.88 -9.09 19.32
CA SER A 187 -14.02 -10.29 19.28
C SER A 187 -12.77 -10.09 18.42
N VAL A 188 -12.63 -8.96 17.73
CA VAL A 188 -11.55 -8.76 16.74
C VAL A 188 -10.16 -8.84 17.36
N LYS A 189 -9.97 -8.37 18.60
CA LYS A 189 -8.66 -8.48 19.26
C LYS A 189 -8.25 -9.95 19.47
N SER A 190 -9.15 -10.78 20.00
CA SER A 190 -8.88 -12.21 20.23
C SER A 190 -8.81 -13.01 18.94
N LEU A 191 -9.71 -12.73 17.98
CA LEU A 191 -9.70 -13.36 16.66
C LEU A 191 -8.42 -12.99 15.90
N GLY A 192 -8.04 -11.72 15.92
CA GLY A 192 -6.82 -11.21 15.30
C GLY A 192 -5.58 -11.90 15.85
N ALA A 193 -5.45 -12.04 17.17
CA ALA A 193 -4.32 -12.77 17.77
C ALA A 193 -4.24 -14.24 17.30
N ALA A 194 -5.38 -14.93 17.19
CA ALA A 194 -5.41 -16.31 16.71
C ALA A 194 -5.03 -16.42 15.22
N VAL A 195 -5.59 -15.55 14.38
CA VAL A 195 -5.29 -15.51 12.94
C VAL A 195 -3.83 -15.14 12.69
N ILE A 196 -3.28 -14.17 13.45
CA ILE A 196 -1.86 -13.82 13.39
C ILE A 196 -0.99 -15.03 13.74
N ALA A 197 -1.27 -15.72 14.84
CA ALA A 197 -0.48 -16.89 15.24
C ALA A 197 -0.53 -17.99 14.17
N GLN A 198 -1.69 -18.20 13.55
CA GLN A 198 -1.84 -19.15 12.44
C GLN A 198 -0.98 -18.76 11.23
N PHE A 199 -1.11 -17.51 10.75
CA PHE A 199 -0.34 -17.06 9.59
C PHE A 199 1.16 -16.95 9.88
N ASP A 200 1.55 -16.60 11.11
CA ASP A 200 2.94 -16.59 11.53
C ASP A 200 3.56 -17.99 11.37
N ASN A 201 2.88 -19.04 11.87
CA ASN A 201 3.32 -20.43 11.71
C ASN A 201 3.40 -20.88 10.24
N LEU A 202 2.39 -20.51 9.44
CA LEU A 202 2.35 -20.82 8.01
C LEU A 202 3.49 -20.11 7.25
N THR A 203 3.72 -18.83 7.53
CA THR A 203 4.84 -18.05 6.98
C THR A 203 6.19 -18.65 7.36
N ALA A 204 6.37 -19.14 8.60
CA ALA A 204 7.59 -19.82 8.98
C ALA A 204 7.85 -21.07 8.11
N ALA A 205 6.81 -21.87 7.90
CA ALA A 205 6.90 -23.11 7.13
C ALA A 205 7.10 -22.87 5.62
N ASN A 206 6.44 -21.86 5.06
CA ASN A 206 6.28 -21.72 3.61
C ASN A 206 7.05 -20.56 2.98
N ALA A 207 7.44 -19.54 3.75
CA ALA A 207 8.14 -18.37 3.23
C ALA A 207 9.52 -18.19 3.89
N LEU A 208 9.59 -18.23 5.22
CA LEU A 208 10.81 -17.91 5.98
C LEU A 208 11.98 -18.82 5.64
N ARG A 209 11.72 -20.10 5.35
CA ARG A 209 12.74 -21.07 4.93
C ARG A 209 13.52 -20.67 3.67
N PHE A 210 12.95 -19.79 2.85
CA PHE A 210 13.57 -19.29 1.62
C PHE A 210 14.32 -17.98 1.82
N LEU A 211 14.17 -17.34 2.99
CA LEU A 211 14.82 -16.07 3.31
C LEU A 211 16.15 -16.29 4.05
N PRO A 212 17.08 -15.33 3.99
CA PRO A 212 18.33 -15.37 4.74
C PRO A 212 18.10 -15.59 6.25
N LYS A 213 19.00 -16.34 6.90
CA LYS A 213 18.89 -16.72 8.32
C LYS A 213 18.79 -15.52 9.24
N GLU A 214 19.39 -14.39 8.87
CA GLU A 214 19.36 -13.17 9.66
C GLU A 214 17.97 -12.55 9.77
N LEU A 215 17.05 -12.88 8.86
CA LEU A 215 15.64 -12.48 8.94
C LEU A 215 14.79 -13.42 9.80
N HIS A 216 15.30 -14.61 10.16
CA HIS A 216 14.51 -15.63 10.89
C HIS A 216 14.14 -15.18 12.30
N ASN A 217 14.94 -14.29 12.89
CA ASN A 217 14.72 -13.74 14.23
C ASN A 217 14.03 -12.38 14.22
N VAL A 218 13.67 -11.85 13.05
CA VAL A 218 12.96 -10.56 12.95
C VAL A 218 11.49 -10.78 13.36
N PRO A 219 10.97 -10.05 14.36
CA PRO A 219 9.56 -10.09 14.73
C PRO A 219 8.68 -9.62 13.56
N ARG A 220 8.06 -10.57 12.86
CA ARG A 220 7.25 -10.31 11.65
C ARG A 220 5.77 -10.03 11.91
N ALA A 221 5.35 -10.14 13.17
CA ALA A 221 3.97 -9.96 13.62
C ALA A 221 3.88 -9.08 14.88
N ASN A 222 4.89 -8.24 15.14
CA ASN A 222 4.95 -7.38 16.32
C ASN A 222 4.05 -6.14 16.14
N ILE A 223 2.74 -6.35 16.27
CA ILE A 223 1.71 -5.35 16.06
C ILE A 223 0.77 -5.23 17.26
N GLU A 224 0.41 -3.99 17.61
CA GLU A 224 -0.64 -3.70 18.58
C GLU A 224 -1.92 -3.24 17.89
N PHE A 225 -3.05 -3.90 18.17
CA PHE A 225 -4.37 -3.45 17.70
C PHE A 225 -4.95 -2.35 18.60
N LEU A 226 -5.21 -1.20 17.99
CA LEU A 226 -5.84 -0.04 18.59
C LEU A 226 -7.24 0.13 17.99
N SER A 227 -8.24 0.37 18.83
CA SER A 227 -9.58 0.69 18.35
C SER A 227 -9.72 2.20 18.12
N ILE A 228 -10.16 2.61 16.93
CA ILE A 228 -10.51 4.00 16.63
C ILE A 228 -12.01 4.10 16.31
N LYS A 229 -12.62 5.25 16.63
CA LYS A 229 -14.00 5.58 16.27
C LYS A 229 -14.00 6.76 15.32
N ASP A 230 -14.97 6.79 14.41
CA ASP A 230 -15.23 7.92 13.50
C ASP A 230 -14.06 8.30 12.57
N ALA A 231 -13.14 7.37 12.31
CA ALA A 231 -12.08 7.55 11.33
C ALA A 231 -12.63 7.50 9.89
N TRP A 232 -12.04 8.30 9.00
CA TRP A 232 -12.37 8.30 7.55
C TRP A 232 -11.82 7.07 6.81
N PHE A 233 -11.05 6.22 7.50
CA PHE A 233 -10.57 4.93 7.04
C PHE A 233 -11.15 3.80 7.89
N SER A 234 -11.13 2.59 7.32
CA SER A 234 -11.64 1.37 7.96
C SER A 234 -10.58 0.66 8.80
N GLY A 235 -9.32 0.76 8.39
CA GLY A 235 -8.17 0.42 9.21
C GLY A 235 -6.92 1.10 8.66
N SER A 236 -5.90 1.26 9.51
CA SER A 236 -4.60 1.81 9.14
C SER A 236 -3.52 1.10 9.93
N MET A 237 -2.59 0.48 9.21
CA MET A 237 -1.34 -0.01 9.75
C MET A 237 -0.36 1.16 9.84
N ASN A 238 0.22 1.36 11.02
CA ASN A 238 1.21 2.39 11.27
C ASN A 238 2.51 1.73 11.73
N TYR A 239 3.50 1.70 10.83
CA TYR A 239 4.83 1.23 11.18
C TYR A 239 5.65 2.40 11.71
N VAL A 240 5.93 2.41 13.02
CA VAL A 240 6.70 3.49 13.64
C VAL A 240 8.18 3.15 13.58
N GLY A 241 8.55 1.93 13.97
CA GLY A 241 9.91 1.40 13.88
C GLY A 241 10.98 2.16 14.67
N ARG A 242 10.68 3.09 15.60
CA ARG A 242 11.70 3.92 16.26
C ARG A 242 12.22 3.34 17.57
N ALA A 243 11.44 2.50 18.26
CA ALA A 243 11.91 1.88 19.49
C ALA A 243 13.15 0.99 19.28
N ARG A 244 14.07 1.04 20.26
CA ARG A 244 15.34 0.32 20.27
C ARG A 244 15.50 -0.52 21.53
N ASN A 245 16.23 -1.62 21.42
CA ASN A 245 16.77 -2.39 22.54
C ASN A 245 18.02 -1.70 23.11
N ALA A 246 18.50 -2.18 24.26
CA ALA A 246 19.69 -1.62 24.91
C ALA A 246 20.97 -1.75 24.06
N ASP A 247 21.02 -2.72 23.16
CA ASP A 247 22.12 -2.93 22.20
C ASP A 247 21.97 -2.11 20.91
N GLY A 248 20.95 -1.25 20.82
CA GLY A 248 20.66 -0.44 19.64
C GLY A 248 19.92 -1.19 18.52
N SER A 249 19.61 -2.48 18.68
CA SER A 249 18.79 -3.20 17.70
C SER A 249 17.33 -2.71 17.72
N PRO A 250 16.63 -2.71 16.57
CA PRO A 250 15.25 -2.27 16.49
C PRO A 250 14.29 -3.21 17.22
N LYS A 251 13.22 -2.65 17.78
CA LYS A 251 12.09 -3.40 18.36
C LYS A 251 10.97 -3.67 17.37
N TYR A 252 11.05 -3.15 16.14
CA TYR A 252 10.08 -3.40 15.06
C TYR A 252 8.64 -3.08 15.48
N GLU A 253 8.43 -1.87 16.01
CA GLU A 253 7.13 -1.45 16.52
C GLU A 253 6.16 -1.09 15.38
N ALA A 254 4.99 -1.72 15.41
CA ALA A 254 3.88 -1.41 14.55
C ALA A 254 2.57 -1.36 15.34
N THR A 255 1.62 -0.57 14.87
CA THR A 255 0.25 -0.54 15.40
C THR A 255 -0.75 -0.70 14.27
N TYR A 256 -1.94 -1.19 14.58
CA TYR A 256 -3.07 -1.25 13.66
C TYR A 256 -4.26 -0.57 14.28
N GLU A 257 -4.65 0.58 13.72
CA GLU A 257 -5.88 1.25 14.10
C GLU A 257 -7.04 0.66 13.30
N ILE A 258 -7.96 -0.03 13.97
CA ILE A 258 -9.17 -0.57 13.32
C ILE A 258 -10.41 0.24 13.70
N ASN A 259 -11.18 0.61 12.69
CA ASN A 259 -12.43 1.34 12.89
C ASN A 259 -13.48 0.41 13.50
N ALA A 260 -13.99 0.78 14.68
CA ALA A 260 -14.99 0.01 15.42
C ALA A 260 -16.32 -0.16 14.68
N SER A 261 -16.57 0.61 13.62
CA SER A 261 -17.77 0.53 12.77
C SER A 261 -17.63 -0.43 11.59
N LEU A 262 -16.45 -1.03 11.37
CA LEU A 262 -16.21 -1.93 10.24
C LEU A 262 -17.07 -3.19 10.38
N GLN A 263 -17.84 -3.49 9.33
CA GLN A 263 -18.50 -4.79 9.16
C GLN A 263 -17.67 -5.60 8.17
N ILE A 264 -17.18 -6.76 8.61
CA ILE A 264 -16.29 -7.61 7.81
C ILE A 264 -16.61 -9.07 8.08
N SER A 265 -16.63 -9.88 7.02
CA SER A 265 -16.75 -11.33 7.16
C SER A 265 -15.46 -11.92 7.72
N PHE A 266 -15.53 -13.05 8.42
CA PHE A 266 -14.32 -13.71 8.95
C PHE A 266 -13.27 -14.03 7.87
N PRO A 267 -13.63 -14.53 6.67
CA PRO A 267 -12.63 -14.77 5.62
C PRO A 267 -12.00 -13.49 5.06
N GLU A 268 -12.76 -12.40 4.90
CA GLU A 268 -12.21 -11.08 4.52
C GLU A 268 -11.32 -10.52 5.65
N PHE A 269 -11.64 -10.81 6.92
CA PHE A 269 -10.80 -10.45 8.06
C PHE A 269 -9.48 -11.23 8.08
N GLN A 270 -9.48 -12.51 7.71
CA GLN A 270 -8.24 -13.26 7.55
C GLN A 270 -7.35 -12.64 6.46
N GLN A 271 -7.94 -12.29 5.32
CA GLN A 271 -7.20 -11.59 4.27
C GLN A 271 -6.63 -10.27 4.78
N LEU A 272 -7.42 -9.46 5.50
CA LEU A 272 -6.97 -8.21 6.11
C LEU A 272 -5.77 -8.43 7.05
N VAL A 273 -5.83 -9.43 7.94
CA VAL A 273 -4.73 -9.73 8.86
C VAL A 273 -3.47 -10.13 8.10
N SER A 274 -3.58 -10.95 7.05
CA SER A 274 -2.41 -11.35 6.27
C SER A 274 -1.79 -10.17 5.51
N HIS A 275 -2.64 -9.29 4.96
CA HIS A 275 -2.26 -8.09 4.22
C HIS A 275 -1.51 -7.10 5.10
N GLU A 276 -2.06 -6.80 6.29
CA GLU A 276 -1.53 -5.74 7.15
C GLU A 276 -0.37 -6.23 8.02
N VAL A 277 -0.40 -7.50 8.45
CA VAL A 277 0.48 -8.01 9.51
C VAL A 277 1.51 -8.98 8.95
N VAL A 278 1.10 -10.23 8.72
CA VAL A 278 2.02 -11.33 8.43
C VAL A 278 1.45 -12.24 7.34
N PRO A 279 2.17 -12.47 6.23
CA PRO A 279 3.49 -11.94 5.87
C PRO A 279 3.46 -10.60 5.10
N GLY A 280 2.42 -9.79 5.23
CA GLY A 280 2.22 -8.54 4.48
C GLY A 280 3.05 -7.33 4.96
N HIS A 281 2.40 -6.19 5.21
CA HIS A 281 3.08 -4.91 5.43
C HIS A 281 4.04 -4.91 6.61
N VAL A 282 3.61 -5.29 7.82
CA VAL A 282 4.50 -5.32 9.00
C VAL A 282 5.73 -6.21 8.77
N THR A 283 5.53 -7.38 8.17
CA THR A 283 6.64 -8.27 7.82
C THR A 283 7.61 -7.61 6.84
N THR A 284 7.09 -7.01 5.77
CA THR A 284 7.89 -6.32 4.75
C THR A 284 8.73 -5.21 5.39
N PHE A 285 8.09 -4.36 6.21
CA PHE A 285 8.74 -3.18 6.77
C PHE A 285 9.74 -3.55 7.86
N ALA A 286 9.45 -4.59 8.65
CA ALA A 286 10.41 -5.14 9.62
C ALA A 286 11.66 -5.69 8.93
N TYR A 287 11.54 -6.36 7.79
CA TYR A 287 12.69 -6.81 7.02
C TYR A 287 13.48 -5.64 6.44
N LEU A 288 12.83 -4.64 5.86
CA LEU A 288 13.51 -3.43 5.37
C LEU A 288 14.26 -2.69 6.49
N GLN A 289 13.64 -2.59 7.67
CA GLN A 289 14.30 -2.03 8.84
C GLN A 289 15.53 -2.85 9.29
N ASN A 290 15.42 -4.19 9.30
CA ASN A 290 16.56 -5.05 9.62
C ASN A 290 17.70 -4.87 8.62
N LEU A 291 17.39 -4.82 7.32
CA LEU A 291 18.35 -4.60 6.26
C LEU A 291 19.05 -3.25 6.40
N TYR A 292 18.31 -2.17 6.69
CA TYR A 292 18.90 -0.86 6.95
C TYR A 292 19.80 -0.88 8.18
N HIS A 293 19.35 -1.43 9.30
CA HIS A 293 20.12 -1.53 10.54
C HIS A 293 21.46 -2.28 10.34
N ARG A 294 21.48 -3.27 9.45
CA ARG A 294 22.68 -4.05 9.10
C ARG A 294 23.53 -3.41 7.99
N GLY A 295 23.15 -2.23 7.49
CA GLY A 295 23.83 -1.56 6.38
C GLY A 295 23.67 -2.23 5.02
N GLN A 296 22.62 -3.04 4.84
CA GLN A 296 22.33 -3.76 3.59
C GLN A 296 21.31 -3.04 2.69
N ALA A 297 20.57 -2.07 3.24
CA ALA A 297 19.67 -1.21 2.49
C ALA A 297 20.04 0.27 2.69
N GLY A 298 19.77 1.10 1.68
CA GLY A 298 19.98 2.55 1.76
C GLY A 298 18.94 3.25 2.62
N PHE A 299 19.14 4.55 2.84
CA PHE A 299 18.25 5.40 3.64
C PHE A 299 16.78 5.37 3.19
N GLU A 300 16.53 5.23 1.90
CA GLU A 300 15.18 5.12 1.33
C GLU A 300 14.35 3.97 1.91
N ALA A 301 14.98 2.93 2.47
CA ALA A 301 14.27 1.86 3.17
C ALA A 301 13.64 2.31 4.49
N THR A 302 14.02 3.49 5.01
CA THR A 302 13.56 4.03 6.30
C THR A 302 12.41 5.02 6.21
N VAL A 303 12.07 5.43 4.99
CA VAL A 303 11.02 6.39 4.68
C VAL A 303 10.13 5.82 3.57
N LEU A 304 9.36 4.80 3.96
CA LEU A 304 8.48 4.11 3.03
C LEU A 304 7.36 5.05 2.58
N THR A 305 7.00 4.97 1.31
CA THR A 305 6.11 5.94 0.66
C THR A 305 4.86 5.29 0.10
N MET A 306 3.75 6.00 0.13
CA MET A 306 2.54 5.74 -0.66
C MET A 306 2.61 6.46 -2.01
N ASN A 307 1.76 6.09 -2.97
CA ASN A 307 1.68 6.71 -4.31
C ASN A 307 2.95 6.53 -5.18
N THR A 308 3.83 5.58 -4.87
CA THR A 308 5.06 5.31 -5.64
C THR A 308 5.11 3.89 -6.20
N ARG A 309 6.07 3.62 -7.08
CA ARG A 309 6.33 2.26 -7.60
C ARG A 309 6.69 1.26 -6.50
N ALA A 310 7.33 1.73 -5.43
CA ALA A 310 7.62 0.91 -4.27
C ALA A 310 6.32 0.54 -3.55
N ALA A 311 5.41 1.51 -3.37
CA ALA A 311 4.08 1.28 -2.81
C ALA A 311 3.31 0.22 -3.60
N ALA A 312 3.32 0.30 -4.94
CA ALA A 312 2.69 -0.72 -5.79
C ALA A 312 3.24 -2.13 -5.49
N LEU A 313 4.57 -2.27 -5.37
CA LEU A 313 5.15 -3.57 -4.99
C LEU A 313 4.71 -4.03 -3.60
N PHE A 314 4.75 -3.13 -2.60
CA PHE A 314 4.38 -3.47 -1.21
C PHE A 314 2.91 -3.88 -1.09
N GLU A 315 2.00 -3.16 -1.75
CA GLU A 315 0.59 -3.58 -1.85
C GLU A 315 0.45 -4.92 -2.55
N GLY A 316 1.24 -5.16 -3.61
CA GLY A 316 1.27 -6.45 -4.27
C GLY A 316 1.68 -7.61 -3.37
N ILE A 317 2.70 -7.40 -2.51
CA ILE A 317 3.14 -8.37 -1.52
C ILE A 317 2.02 -8.62 -0.50
N ALA A 318 1.45 -7.54 0.05
CA ALA A 318 0.40 -7.59 1.05
C ALA A 318 -0.87 -8.29 0.52
N ASN A 319 -1.30 -8.00 -0.70
CA ASN A 319 -2.47 -8.64 -1.30
C ASN A 319 -2.25 -10.13 -1.63
N ASN A 320 -1.01 -10.54 -1.90
CA ASN A 320 -0.63 -11.93 -2.08
C ASN A 320 -0.24 -12.63 -0.76
N ALA A 321 -0.29 -11.94 0.39
CA ALA A 321 0.30 -12.41 1.64
C ALA A 321 -0.35 -13.72 2.15
N ILE A 322 -1.67 -13.87 2.04
CA ILE A 322 -2.34 -15.11 2.41
C ILE A 322 -1.86 -16.30 1.57
N LEU A 323 -1.66 -16.10 0.26
CA LEU A 323 -1.15 -17.14 -0.65
C LEU A 323 0.30 -17.47 -0.31
N ILE A 324 1.11 -16.46 0.02
CA ILE A 324 2.49 -16.64 0.51
C ILE A 324 2.52 -17.43 1.81
N ALA A 325 1.66 -17.10 2.79
CA ALA A 325 1.55 -17.82 4.05
C ALA A 325 1.23 -19.30 3.80
N HIS A 326 0.24 -19.59 2.95
CA HIS A 326 -0.14 -20.95 2.60
C HIS A 326 0.84 -21.67 1.67
N GLY A 327 1.85 -20.99 1.12
CA GLY A 327 2.83 -21.58 0.20
C GLY A 327 2.26 -21.91 -1.18
N VAL A 328 1.16 -21.26 -1.58
CA VAL A 328 0.42 -21.51 -2.82
C VAL A 328 0.47 -20.27 -3.74
N THR A 329 0.21 -20.45 -5.04
CA THR A 329 0.23 -19.33 -6.01
C THR A 329 -1.15 -18.97 -6.52
N GLU A 330 -2.10 -19.90 -6.46
CA GLU A 330 -3.48 -19.72 -6.95
C GLU A 330 -4.49 -19.81 -5.80
N VAL A 331 -5.62 -19.10 -5.96
CA VAL A 331 -6.68 -19.06 -4.95
C VAL A 331 -7.29 -20.44 -4.73
N GLU A 332 -7.47 -21.24 -5.79
CA GLU A 332 -8.10 -22.56 -5.75
C GLU A 332 -7.31 -23.58 -4.91
N GLN A 333 -6.05 -23.27 -4.59
CA GLN A 333 -5.17 -24.09 -3.78
C GLN A 333 -5.31 -23.80 -2.27
N LEU A 334 -6.08 -22.77 -1.89
CA LEU A 334 -6.38 -22.47 -0.49
C LEU A 334 -7.26 -23.56 0.14
N PRO A 335 -7.11 -23.80 1.46
CA PRO A 335 -7.61 -25.03 2.11
C PRO A 335 -9.13 -25.13 2.22
N ASP A 336 -9.86 -24.02 2.16
CA ASP A 336 -11.32 -24.00 2.27
C ASP A 336 -11.97 -22.96 1.36
N GLU A 337 -13.21 -23.25 0.95
CA GLU A 337 -13.98 -22.44 -0.01
C GLU A 337 -14.33 -21.05 0.52
N ASP A 338 -14.53 -20.89 1.83
CA ASP A 338 -14.85 -19.59 2.41
C ASP A 338 -13.64 -18.65 2.37
N MET A 339 -12.44 -19.17 2.63
CA MET A 339 -11.19 -18.44 2.43
C MET A 339 -10.99 -18.08 0.95
N GLN A 340 -11.29 -18.99 0.03
CA GLN A 340 -11.24 -18.68 -1.42
C GLN A 340 -12.17 -17.50 -1.77
N ILE A 341 -13.41 -17.51 -1.29
CA ILE A 341 -14.36 -16.41 -1.51
C ILE A 341 -13.82 -15.10 -0.90
N GLY A 342 -13.34 -15.13 0.35
CA GLY A 342 -12.79 -13.95 1.02
C GLY A 342 -11.64 -13.31 0.25
N VAL A 343 -10.72 -14.13 -0.28
CA VAL A 343 -9.60 -13.67 -1.10
C VAL A 343 -10.08 -13.11 -2.44
N LEU A 344 -10.99 -13.80 -3.14
CA LEU A 344 -11.53 -13.30 -4.42
C LEU A 344 -12.25 -11.95 -4.25
N LEU A 345 -13.00 -11.76 -3.17
CA LEU A 345 -13.67 -10.49 -2.88
C LEU A 345 -12.65 -9.36 -2.61
N ALA A 346 -11.52 -9.66 -1.95
CA ALA A 346 -10.45 -8.71 -1.77
C ALA A 346 -9.73 -8.36 -3.10
N LEU A 347 -9.48 -9.35 -3.95
CA LEU A 347 -8.90 -9.12 -5.29
C LEU A 347 -9.84 -8.30 -6.18
N LEU A 348 -11.15 -8.58 -6.14
CA LEU A 348 -12.16 -7.76 -6.81
C LEU A 348 -12.22 -6.33 -6.25
N GLN A 349 -11.94 -6.13 -4.96
CA GLN A 349 -11.82 -4.80 -4.39
C GLN A 349 -10.61 -4.03 -4.94
N ASP A 350 -9.47 -4.69 -5.19
CA ASP A 350 -8.33 -4.05 -5.86
C ASP A 350 -8.66 -3.68 -7.32
N ASP A 351 -9.35 -4.58 -8.02
CA ASP A 351 -9.88 -4.29 -9.35
C ASP A 351 -10.83 -3.07 -9.31
N ALA A 352 -11.67 -2.98 -8.26
CA ALA A 352 -12.57 -1.85 -8.04
C ALA A 352 -11.83 -0.54 -7.76
N LYS A 353 -10.72 -0.56 -7.00
CA LYS A 353 -9.87 0.64 -6.78
C LYS A 353 -9.34 1.16 -8.11
N ASN A 354 -8.73 0.29 -8.92
CA ASN A 354 -8.26 0.68 -10.25
C ASN A 354 -9.41 1.16 -11.15
N GLN A 355 -10.53 0.44 -11.17
CA GLN A 355 -11.68 0.82 -11.99
C GLN A 355 -12.24 2.18 -11.57
N SER A 356 -12.28 2.48 -10.27
CA SER A 356 -12.70 3.78 -9.77
C SER A 356 -11.79 4.89 -10.29
N SER A 357 -10.47 4.71 -10.21
CA SER A 357 -9.48 5.62 -10.79
C SER A 357 -9.74 5.84 -12.28
N TYR A 358 -9.91 4.77 -13.04
CA TYR A 358 -10.11 4.81 -14.49
C TYR A 358 -11.42 5.52 -14.89
N LEU A 359 -12.54 5.18 -14.26
CA LEU A 359 -13.82 5.79 -14.58
C LEU A 359 -13.89 7.26 -14.14
N THR A 360 -13.34 7.60 -12.97
CA THR A 360 -13.36 8.97 -12.46
C THR A 360 -12.42 9.89 -13.23
N TRP A 361 -11.15 9.48 -13.44
CA TRP A 361 -10.13 10.37 -14.01
C TRP A 361 -9.85 10.11 -15.49
N GLY A 362 -9.97 8.87 -15.95
CA GLY A 362 -9.80 8.52 -17.36
C GLY A 362 -11.04 8.84 -18.20
N GLU A 363 -12.21 8.45 -17.72
CA GLU A 363 -13.48 8.62 -18.46
C GLU A 363 -14.37 9.76 -17.95
N GLN A 364 -14.00 10.42 -16.84
CA GLN A 364 -14.74 11.56 -16.29
C GLN A 364 -16.21 11.25 -15.96
N ARG A 365 -16.48 10.02 -15.49
CA ARG A 365 -17.83 9.59 -15.08
C ARG A 365 -18.25 10.19 -13.75
N ASN A 366 -19.55 10.38 -13.59
CA ASN A 366 -20.13 10.90 -12.34
C ASN A 366 -20.03 9.85 -11.21
N GLN A 367 -19.96 10.32 -9.96
CA GLN A 367 -19.78 9.47 -8.78
C GLN A 367 -20.82 8.36 -8.66
N THR A 368 -22.10 8.67 -8.87
CA THR A 368 -23.20 7.70 -8.72
C THR A 368 -23.06 6.54 -9.70
N GLU A 369 -22.70 6.83 -10.94
CA GLU A 369 -22.42 5.80 -11.95
C GLU A 369 -21.22 4.94 -11.56
N VAL A 370 -20.13 5.57 -11.10
CA VAL A 370 -18.94 4.84 -10.61
C VAL A 370 -19.33 3.92 -9.45
N ALA A 371 -20.00 4.43 -8.41
CA ALA A 371 -20.43 3.64 -7.25
C ALA A 371 -21.26 2.41 -7.65
N ASN A 372 -22.24 2.61 -8.55
CA ASN A 372 -23.09 1.54 -9.06
C ASN A 372 -22.29 0.49 -9.84
N THR A 373 -21.35 0.91 -10.68
CA THR A 373 -20.46 -0.01 -11.41
C THR A 373 -19.59 -0.81 -10.43
N LEU A 374 -18.98 -0.15 -9.44
CA LEU A 374 -18.12 -0.83 -8.45
C LEU A 374 -18.89 -1.91 -7.69
N ARG A 375 -20.08 -1.57 -7.17
CA ARG A 375 -20.93 -2.53 -6.46
C ARG A 375 -21.33 -3.72 -7.33
N ARG A 376 -21.79 -3.45 -8.54
CA ARG A 376 -22.41 -4.47 -9.41
C ARG A 376 -21.41 -5.37 -10.10
N GLU A 377 -20.27 -4.83 -10.55
CA GLU A 377 -19.29 -5.59 -11.32
C GLU A 377 -18.17 -6.17 -10.45
N PHE A 378 -17.82 -5.49 -9.36
CA PHE A 378 -16.69 -5.86 -8.50
C PHE A 378 -17.12 -6.31 -7.10
N LEU A 379 -18.43 -6.43 -6.85
CA LEU A 379 -18.99 -7.05 -5.64
C LEU A 379 -18.50 -6.38 -4.33
N VAL A 380 -18.11 -5.11 -4.38
CA VAL A 380 -17.74 -4.35 -3.19
C VAL A 380 -18.98 -3.99 -2.36
N SER A 381 -18.80 -3.79 -1.06
CA SER A 381 -19.87 -3.33 -0.17
C SER A 381 -20.29 -1.88 -0.49
N GLU A 382 -21.35 -1.38 0.17
CA GLU A 382 -21.94 -0.07 -0.12
C GLU A 382 -21.00 1.03 0.35
N GLU A 383 -20.57 0.91 1.60
CA GLU A 383 -19.51 1.72 2.20
C GLU A 383 -18.27 1.79 1.31
N ARG A 384 -17.82 0.65 0.74
CA ARG A 384 -16.66 0.63 -0.16
C ARG A 384 -16.95 1.29 -1.50
N GLY A 385 -18.11 1.05 -2.10
CA GLY A 385 -18.53 1.71 -3.35
C GLY A 385 -18.58 3.23 -3.20
N ASP A 386 -19.13 3.73 -2.09
CA ASP A 386 -19.22 5.16 -1.78
C ASP A 386 -17.85 5.78 -1.53
N LYS A 387 -17.01 5.11 -0.71
CA LYS A 387 -15.66 5.56 -0.42
C LYS A 387 -14.80 5.64 -1.69
N LEU A 388 -14.81 4.58 -2.49
CA LEU A 388 -13.99 4.47 -3.69
C LEU A 388 -14.45 5.44 -4.77
N SER A 389 -15.77 5.59 -5.01
CA SER A 389 -16.28 6.55 -6.00
C SER A 389 -16.19 8.01 -5.55
N GLY A 390 -16.19 8.26 -4.24
CA GLY A 390 -16.19 9.58 -3.63
C GLY A 390 -14.83 10.01 -3.09
N ALA A 391 -14.69 10.07 -1.77
CA ALA A 391 -13.57 10.70 -1.10
C ALA A 391 -12.19 10.17 -1.52
N TRP A 392 -12.06 8.87 -1.83
CA TRP A 392 -10.80 8.30 -2.34
C TRP A 392 -10.65 8.49 -3.84
N GLY A 393 -11.65 8.09 -4.64
CA GLY A 393 -11.58 8.14 -6.10
C GLY A 393 -11.47 9.56 -6.64
N GLN A 394 -12.14 10.53 -6.04
CA GLN A 394 -12.05 11.94 -6.44
C GLN A 394 -10.86 12.67 -5.80
N HIS A 395 -10.11 12.01 -4.91
CA HIS A 395 -8.93 12.65 -4.35
C HIS A 395 -7.88 12.82 -5.47
N PRO A 396 -7.33 14.03 -5.67
CA PRO A 396 -6.42 14.32 -6.78
C PRO A 396 -5.15 13.46 -6.76
N LEU A 397 -4.63 13.14 -5.57
CA LEU A 397 -3.50 12.22 -5.40
C LEU A 397 -3.92 10.74 -5.35
N LEU A 398 -4.62 10.31 -4.30
CA LEU A 398 -5.00 8.89 -4.11
C LEU A 398 -5.75 8.32 -5.32
N GLY A 399 -6.71 9.06 -5.86
CA GLY A 399 -7.55 8.64 -6.96
C GLY A 399 -6.83 8.47 -8.29
N ARG A 400 -5.71 9.18 -8.52
CA ARG A 400 -4.94 9.13 -9.76
C ARG A 400 -3.67 8.29 -9.68
N MET A 401 -3.12 8.12 -8.47
CA MET A 401 -1.83 7.43 -8.26
C MET A 401 -1.97 6.19 -7.37
N TYR A 402 -2.60 6.28 -6.20
CA TYR A 402 -2.59 5.16 -5.26
C TYR A 402 -3.57 4.05 -5.60
N LEU A 403 -4.82 4.38 -5.95
CA LEU A 403 -5.82 3.38 -6.29
C LEU A 403 -5.39 2.40 -7.39
N PRO A 404 -4.81 2.83 -8.53
CA PRO A 404 -4.35 1.90 -9.55
C PRO A 404 -3.13 1.06 -9.12
N ALA A 405 -2.33 1.54 -8.15
CA ALA A 405 -1.14 0.85 -7.67
C ALA A 405 -1.46 -0.50 -7.01
N TYR A 406 -2.63 -0.63 -6.35
CA TYR A 406 -3.05 -1.89 -5.72
C TYR A 406 -3.14 -3.03 -6.72
N ARG A 407 -3.97 -2.89 -7.77
CA ARG A 407 -4.14 -3.93 -8.78
C ARG A 407 -2.84 -4.21 -9.51
N ALA A 408 -2.13 -3.16 -9.93
CA ALA A 408 -0.85 -3.29 -10.63
C ALA A 408 0.17 -4.11 -9.82
N GLY A 409 0.27 -3.82 -8.52
CA GLY A 409 1.07 -4.57 -7.56
C GLY A 409 0.64 -6.02 -7.40
N THR A 410 -0.65 -6.22 -7.12
CA THR A 410 -1.27 -7.54 -6.91
C THR A 410 -0.98 -8.47 -8.09
N ASP A 411 -1.27 -8.00 -9.30
CA ASP A 411 -1.06 -8.77 -10.53
C ASP A 411 0.42 -9.01 -10.79
N LYS A 412 1.27 -8.02 -10.52
CA LYS A 412 2.72 -8.16 -10.69
C LYS A 412 3.27 -9.25 -9.78
N VAL A 413 2.99 -9.20 -8.48
CA VAL A 413 3.52 -10.18 -7.52
C VAL A 413 2.95 -11.57 -7.79
N ALA A 414 1.66 -11.68 -8.11
CA ALA A 414 1.06 -12.96 -8.50
C ALA A 414 1.75 -13.56 -9.72
N LYS A 415 2.01 -12.74 -10.76
CA LYS A 415 2.74 -13.17 -11.96
C LYS A 415 4.15 -13.63 -11.63
N LEU A 416 4.91 -12.85 -10.88
CA LEU A 416 6.29 -13.21 -10.51
C LEU A 416 6.35 -14.53 -9.73
N ARG A 417 5.39 -14.78 -8.84
CA ARG A 417 5.31 -16.03 -8.05
C ARG A 417 4.91 -17.25 -8.88
N ARG A 418 4.19 -17.07 -9.99
CA ARG A 418 3.93 -18.14 -10.97
C ARG A 418 5.15 -18.45 -11.83
N GLU A 419 5.91 -17.42 -12.21
CA GLU A 419 7.01 -17.53 -13.18
C GLU A 419 8.35 -17.95 -12.55
N HIS A 420 8.50 -17.77 -11.23
CA HIS A 420 9.75 -18.01 -10.52
C HIS A 420 9.57 -18.85 -9.27
N SER A 421 10.58 -19.65 -8.93
CA SER A 421 10.55 -20.46 -7.71
C SER A 421 10.55 -19.58 -6.44
N PRO A 422 9.98 -20.07 -5.31
CA PRO A 422 9.97 -19.34 -4.04
C PRO A 422 11.37 -18.90 -3.55
N GLU A 423 12.40 -19.73 -3.76
CA GLU A 423 13.81 -19.46 -3.42
C GLU A 423 14.35 -18.21 -4.13
N LYS A 424 13.77 -17.89 -5.30
CA LYS A 424 14.19 -16.77 -6.13
C LYS A 424 13.35 -15.53 -5.85
N VAL A 425 12.02 -15.68 -5.92
CA VAL A 425 11.11 -14.53 -5.87
C VAL A 425 10.95 -13.94 -4.47
N LEU A 426 10.90 -14.77 -3.42
CA LEU A 426 10.64 -14.27 -2.06
C LEU A 426 11.79 -13.40 -1.54
N PRO A 427 13.08 -13.80 -1.65
CA PRO A 427 14.17 -12.91 -1.28
C PRO A 427 14.19 -11.59 -2.07
N ALA A 428 13.81 -11.62 -3.36
CA ALA A 428 13.77 -10.41 -4.19
C ALA A 428 12.70 -9.42 -3.71
N ILE A 429 11.45 -9.87 -3.55
CA ILE A 429 10.34 -8.98 -3.17
C ILE A 429 10.45 -8.46 -1.73
N TYR A 430 11.11 -9.21 -0.83
CA TYR A 430 11.41 -8.77 0.54
C TYR A 430 12.73 -7.99 0.68
N GLY A 431 13.33 -7.54 -0.42
CA GLY A 431 14.50 -6.64 -0.40
C GLY A 431 15.84 -7.30 -0.07
N CYS A 432 15.90 -8.63 0.08
CA CYS A 432 17.13 -9.36 0.44
C CYS A 432 18.19 -9.33 -0.68
N ARG A 433 17.80 -8.92 -1.89
CA ARG A 433 18.66 -8.81 -3.08
C ARG A 433 18.84 -7.34 -3.51
N GLY A 434 18.71 -6.43 -2.55
CA GLY A 434 18.61 -4.99 -2.78
C GLY A 434 17.16 -4.54 -2.79
N LEU A 435 16.93 -3.29 -2.38
CA LEU A 435 15.60 -2.68 -2.42
C LEU A 435 15.14 -2.52 -3.89
N VAL A 436 13.90 -2.93 -4.14
CA VAL A 436 13.28 -2.92 -5.46
C VAL A 436 11.89 -2.31 -5.39
N ASP A 437 11.39 -1.93 -6.56
CA ASP A 437 10.01 -1.51 -6.82
C ASP A 437 9.36 -2.44 -7.86
N VAL A 438 8.11 -2.14 -8.23
CA VAL A 438 7.31 -2.98 -9.14
C VAL A 438 7.95 -3.16 -10.54
N GLU A 439 8.87 -2.27 -10.93
CA GLU A 439 9.59 -2.32 -12.21
C GLU A 439 10.96 -3.00 -12.07
N THR A 440 11.78 -2.53 -11.13
CA THR A 440 13.17 -2.96 -10.90
C THR A 440 13.29 -4.39 -10.38
N VAL A 441 12.24 -4.94 -9.76
CA VAL A 441 12.19 -6.36 -9.34
C VAL A 441 12.47 -7.33 -10.50
N ASN A 442 12.11 -6.96 -11.74
CA ASN A 442 12.38 -7.80 -12.91
C ASN A 442 13.86 -7.96 -13.20
N GLU A 443 14.65 -6.94 -12.94
CA GLU A 443 16.09 -6.97 -13.20
C GLU A 443 16.79 -7.94 -12.25
N VAL A 444 16.41 -7.89 -10.97
CA VAL A 444 16.91 -8.82 -9.94
C VAL A 444 16.56 -10.26 -10.28
N LEU A 445 15.37 -10.49 -10.84
CA LEU A 445 14.93 -11.83 -11.23
C LEU A 445 15.52 -12.28 -12.59
N ALA A 446 15.93 -11.37 -13.46
CA ALA A 446 16.56 -11.71 -14.75
C ALA A 446 18.04 -12.10 -14.62
N GLN A 447 18.79 -11.46 -13.71
CA GLN A 447 20.26 -11.59 -13.61
C GLN A 447 20.77 -13.01 -13.27
N GLU A 448 19.95 -13.85 -12.64
CA GLU A 448 20.36 -15.23 -12.28
C GLU A 448 20.12 -16.28 -13.36
N ASN A 449 19.47 -15.95 -14.50
CA ASN A 449 19.32 -16.90 -15.61
C ASN A 449 20.57 -16.95 -16.53
N GLN A 450 21.66 -16.24 -16.14
CA GLN A 450 22.91 -16.14 -16.90
C GLN A 450 24.12 -16.76 -16.17
N GLN A 451 23.89 -17.44 -15.04
CA GLN A 451 24.85 -18.33 -14.38
C GLN A 451 24.32 -19.75 -14.44
#